data_AF-A0A9P3AUN9-F1
#
_entry.id   AF-A0A9P3AUN9-F1
#
_cell.length_a   1.000
_cell.length_b   1.000
_cell.length_c   1.000
_cell.angle_alpha   90.00
_cell.angle_beta   90.00
_cell.angle_gamma   90.00
#
_symmetry.space_group_name_H-M   'P 1'
#
loop_
_entity.id
_entity.type
_entity.pdbx_description
1 polymer ?
#
loop_
_entity_poly.entity_id
_entity_poly.type
_entity_poly.pdbx_seq_one_letter_code
_entity_poly.pdbx_strand_id
1 'polypeptide(L)'
;MCKTRYFYPLTEPVRFLDSGRIEVEYTAKIKTEKLRKLISSFTGYPVQLKNSADNMEDIIISYPAPVQRKKKLRQLLTTQIFILPLYVIMSVDMEDIVIPQRYKSIIDKISITAVENSFDVYIVGGFVRDLFIKREPKDLDIMVCGRGSNLSMQSAGINFSKILAKKYKLDKPVIFERFGTSKLFMDSEEVEFVMPRREYYNANSRNPDTQIASVEQDALRRDFTINALFLRLNDMKILDFTSQGVVDIKNKIIRVTDPSNIEIIFKQDPLRILRAVRQSVQLDFKIEAETYNAMKISSPSIEIVSPERIRDEINKILIEKIPSKAFKIMDEINLSVKILPEVARLKNLEQLEKYHTDDVFVHTLKVLDRTKNDIILRMAALLHDTGKYATCKKNGGRICFYGHDAESAKEAEAVLKRLKYSKEFIQKTVSVIKNHMYPKMYSDDWTDGAVRRFVKRCSGELDLIMEISRADYGKDSNDVKLVKLKKRIEDLKLKNMLYPKPELLTGREMMSIFNRLSGKWIRKAKSKIEEMRFENPGITKEEAIEIIREMFRK
;
A
#
# COMPACT_ATOMS: atom_id res chain seq x y z
N MET A 1 -27.15 -19.42 3.81
CA MET A 1 -26.72 -20.45 2.83
C MET A 1 -26.94 -19.93 1.42
N CYS A 2 -25.95 -19.28 0.80
CA CYS A 2 -25.98 -18.98 -0.64
C CYS A 2 -25.80 -20.29 -1.40
N LYS A 3 -26.82 -20.75 -2.13
CA LYS A 3 -26.67 -21.86 -3.08
C LYS A 3 -26.02 -21.31 -4.35
N THR A 4 -24.71 -21.46 -4.48
CA THR A 4 -23.95 -21.22 -5.72
C THR A 4 -24.52 -22.12 -6.82
N ARG A 5 -24.82 -21.56 -7.99
CA ARG A 5 -25.39 -22.29 -9.14
C ARG A 5 -24.33 -22.38 -10.22
N TYR A 6 -23.85 -23.59 -10.48
CA TYR A 6 -22.85 -23.87 -11.51
C TYR A 6 -23.53 -24.35 -12.80
N PHE A 7 -23.02 -23.92 -13.96
CA PHE A 7 -23.37 -24.44 -15.28
C PHE A 7 -22.13 -25.15 -15.84
N TYR A 8 -22.28 -26.38 -16.33
CA TYR A 8 -21.19 -27.11 -16.97
C TYR A 8 -21.58 -27.45 -18.42
N PRO A 9 -20.72 -27.17 -19.41
CA PRO A 9 -20.93 -27.66 -20.78
C PRO A 9 -20.69 -29.17 -20.84
N LEU A 10 -21.60 -29.92 -21.45
CA LEU A 10 -21.39 -31.33 -21.77
C LEU A 10 -20.37 -31.46 -22.92
N THR A 11 -19.69 -32.61 -22.97
CA THR A 11 -18.56 -32.91 -23.86
C THR A 11 -18.91 -32.95 -25.36
N GLU A 12 -20.19 -32.85 -25.75
CA GLU A 12 -20.63 -32.62 -27.14
C GLU A 12 -21.85 -31.67 -27.19
N PRO A 13 -21.66 -30.34 -27.11
CA PRO A 13 -22.74 -29.43 -26.76
C PRO A 13 -23.71 -29.09 -27.90
N VAL A 14 -23.48 -29.52 -29.15
CA VAL A 14 -24.25 -29.02 -30.32
C VAL A 14 -24.76 -30.16 -31.20
N ARG A 15 -26.09 -30.32 -31.25
CA ARG A 15 -26.79 -31.23 -32.17
C ARG A 15 -27.46 -30.46 -33.30
N PHE A 16 -27.35 -30.96 -34.53
CA PHE A 16 -28.03 -30.39 -35.70
C PHE A 16 -29.23 -31.27 -36.03
N LEU A 17 -30.43 -30.70 -36.03
CA LEU A 17 -31.66 -31.39 -36.42
C LEU A 17 -31.88 -31.27 -37.93
N ASP A 18 -32.46 -32.30 -38.54
CA ASP A 18 -32.84 -32.31 -39.97
C ASP A 18 -33.86 -31.21 -40.32
N SER A 19 -34.55 -30.66 -39.32
CA SER A 19 -35.50 -29.56 -39.42
C SER A 19 -34.86 -28.16 -39.60
N GLY A 20 -33.54 -28.05 -39.81
CA GLY A 20 -32.85 -26.76 -39.90
C GLY A 20 -32.73 -26.01 -38.56
N ARG A 21 -32.75 -26.74 -37.44
CA ARG A 21 -32.55 -26.21 -36.09
C ARG A 21 -31.25 -26.73 -35.49
N ILE A 22 -30.68 -25.94 -34.59
CA ILE A 22 -29.49 -26.29 -33.82
C ILE A 22 -29.90 -26.36 -32.37
N GLU A 23 -29.62 -27.49 -31.74
CA GLU A 23 -29.85 -27.68 -30.32
C GLU A 23 -28.52 -27.60 -29.59
N VAL A 24 -28.49 -26.79 -28.53
CA VAL A 24 -27.37 -26.71 -27.62
C VAL A 24 -27.82 -27.22 -26.25
N GLU A 25 -27.11 -28.22 -25.72
CA GLU A 25 -27.44 -28.91 -24.47
C GLU A 25 -26.48 -28.45 -23.35
N TYR A 26 -27.04 -28.02 -22.22
CA TYR A 26 -26.31 -27.53 -21.05
C TYR A 26 -26.80 -28.24 -19.78
N THR A 27 -25.91 -28.54 -18.83
CA THR A 27 -26.32 -29.09 -17.52
C THR A 27 -26.23 -28.02 -16.42
N ALA A 28 -27.29 -27.86 -15.63
CA ALA A 28 -27.38 -26.84 -14.57
C ALA A 28 -27.94 -27.37 -13.22
N LYS A 29 -27.41 -26.88 -12.08
CA LYS A 29 -27.93 -27.16 -10.71
C LYS A 29 -28.93 -26.11 -10.22
N ILE A 30 -30.19 -26.12 -10.65
CA ILE A 30 -31.15 -25.04 -10.32
C ILE A 30 -32.61 -25.53 -10.20
N LYS A 31 -33.46 -24.82 -9.43
CA LYS A 31 -34.93 -24.99 -9.44
C LYS A 31 -35.55 -24.53 -10.77
N THR A 32 -36.07 -25.50 -11.51
CA THR A 32 -36.85 -25.51 -12.77
C THR A 32 -37.46 -24.19 -13.27
N GLU A 33 -38.39 -23.58 -12.51
CA GLU A 33 -39.30 -22.59 -13.12
C GLU A 33 -38.72 -21.18 -13.27
N LYS A 34 -37.84 -20.76 -12.34
CA LYS A 34 -37.17 -19.45 -12.43
C LYS A 34 -36.11 -19.42 -13.53
N LEU A 35 -35.43 -20.54 -13.75
CA LEU A 35 -34.38 -20.64 -14.77
C LEU A 35 -34.95 -20.61 -16.18
N ARG A 36 -36.05 -21.35 -16.41
CA ARG A 36 -36.74 -21.38 -17.70
C ARG A 36 -37.19 -19.97 -18.14
N LYS A 37 -37.76 -19.19 -17.22
CA LYS A 37 -38.15 -17.79 -17.48
C LYS A 37 -36.93 -16.89 -17.74
N LEU A 38 -35.87 -17.03 -16.94
CA LEU A 38 -34.66 -16.21 -17.07
C LEU A 38 -33.94 -16.49 -18.41
N ILE A 39 -33.66 -17.75 -18.73
CA ILE A 39 -32.96 -18.12 -19.96
C ILE A 39 -33.83 -17.78 -21.17
N SER A 40 -35.13 -18.09 -21.15
CA SER A 40 -36.01 -17.73 -22.26
C SER A 40 -36.10 -16.21 -22.48
N SER A 41 -36.08 -15.41 -21.40
CA SER A 41 -36.02 -13.94 -21.51
C SER A 41 -34.70 -13.42 -22.07
N PHE A 42 -33.59 -14.11 -21.79
CA PHE A 42 -32.25 -13.66 -22.16
C PHE A 42 -31.87 -14.10 -23.58
N THR A 43 -32.28 -15.30 -23.98
CA THR A 43 -32.01 -15.86 -25.31
C THR A 43 -33.10 -15.51 -26.32
N GLY A 44 -34.32 -15.20 -25.87
CA GLY A 44 -35.49 -15.01 -26.73
C GLY A 44 -36.04 -16.31 -27.33
N TYR A 45 -35.51 -17.48 -26.91
CA TYR A 45 -35.88 -18.78 -27.46
C TYR A 45 -36.54 -19.70 -26.41
N PRO A 46 -37.40 -20.63 -26.84
CA PRO A 46 -38.01 -21.60 -25.95
C PRO A 46 -36.98 -22.58 -25.40
N VAL A 47 -37.07 -22.83 -24.09
CA VAL A 47 -36.17 -23.72 -23.35
C VAL A 47 -36.91 -25.00 -22.97
N GLN A 48 -36.31 -26.15 -23.27
CA GLN A 48 -36.81 -27.48 -22.89
C GLN A 48 -35.92 -28.11 -21.81
N LEU A 49 -36.53 -28.90 -20.92
CA LEU A 49 -35.85 -29.61 -19.83
C LEU A 49 -35.83 -31.11 -20.14
N LYS A 50 -34.72 -31.78 -19.85
CA LYS A 50 -34.51 -33.20 -20.12
C LYS A 50 -33.93 -33.87 -18.88
N ASN A 51 -34.65 -34.88 -18.38
CA ASN A 51 -34.39 -35.77 -17.23
C ASN A 51 -33.71 -35.20 -15.98
N SER A 52 -34.32 -35.44 -14.82
CA SER A 52 -33.78 -35.09 -13.51
C SER A 52 -33.02 -36.27 -12.89
N ALA A 53 -31.71 -36.13 -12.73
CA ALA A 53 -30.94 -36.97 -11.79
C ALA A 53 -30.20 -36.03 -10.83
N ASP A 54 -30.31 -36.28 -9.52
CA ASP A 54 -29.51 -35.60 -8.48
C ASP A 54 -29.52 -34.05 -8.46
N ASN A 55 -30.71 -33.43 -8.59
CA ASN A 55 -30.88 -31.95 -8.61
C ASN A 55 -30.07 -31.23 -9.72
N MET A 56 -29.66 -31.97 -10.75
CA MET A 56 -29.12 -31.49 -12.01
C MET A 56 -30.19 -31.68 -13.08
N GLU A 57 -30.38 -30.68 -13.95
CA GLU A 57 -31.21 -30.82 -15.14
C GLU A 57 -30.40 -30.48 -16.38
N ASP A 58 -30.61 -31.28 -17.42
CA ASP A 58 -30.14 -30.97 -18.76
C ASP A 58 -31.15 -30.05 -19.45
N ILE A 59 -30.64 -28.98 -20.05
CA ILE A 59 -31.40 -27.90 -20.66
C ILE A 59 -31.04 -27.85 -22.13
N ILE A 60 -32.06 -27.90 -22.98
CA ILE A 60 -31.90 -27.78 -24.43
C ILE A 60 -32.46 -26.44 -24.89
N ILE A 61 -31.63 -25.70 -25.63
CA ILE A 61 -32.01 -24.45 -26.31
C ILE A 61 -31.92 -24.69 -27.82
N SER A 62 -33.05 -24.53 -28.50
CA SER A 62 -33.15 -24.74 -29.95
C SER A 62 -33.12 -23.39 -30.70
N TYR A 63 -32.09 -23.20 -31.53
CA TYR A 63 -31.91 -22.02 -32.39
C TYR A 63 -32.33 -22.34 -33.83
N PRO A 64 -33.05 -21.44 -34.53
CA PRO A 64 -33.30 -21.58 -35.97
C PRO A 64 -32.01 -21.27 -36.78
N ALA A 65 -31.65 -22.12 -37.75
CA ALA A 65 -30.48 -21.91 -38.60
C ALA A 65 -30.81 -22.09 -40.10
N PRO A 66 -30.51 -21.11 -40.97
CA PRO A 66 -30.72 -21.27 -42.41
C PRO A 66 -29.79 -22.35 -43.01
N VAL A 67 -30.40 -23.28 -43.76
CA VAL A 67 -29.81 -24.56 -44.22
C VAL A 67 -28.54 -24.41 -45.09
N GLN A 68 -28.31 -23.24 -45.71
CA GLN A 68 -27.27 -23.06 -46.72
C GLN A 68 -25.83 -22.84 -46.19
N ARG A 69 -25.56 -22.85 -44.87
CA ARG A 69 -24.20 -22.60 -44.36
C ARG A 69 -23.75 -23.53 -43.22
N LYS A 70 -24.16 -24.80 -43.22
CA LYS A 70 -23.77 -25.79 -42.17
C LYS A 70 -22.26 -25.81 -41.86
N LYS A 71 -21.38 -25.70 -42.86
CA LYS A 71 -19.91 -25.73 -42.67
C LYS A 71 -19.33 -24.44 -42.07
N LYS A 72 -19.82 -23.26 -42.49
CA LYS A 72 -19.38 -21.95 -42.00
C LYS A 72 -19.94 -21.65 -40.60
N LEU A 73 -21.16 -22.15 -40.32
CA LEU A 73 -21.77 -22.09 -38.99
C LEU A 73 -21.06 -23.01 -38.00
N ARG A 74 -20.64 -24.22 -38.40
CA ARG A 74 -19.83 -25.11 -37.54
C ARG A 74 -18.56 -24.41 -37.05
N GLN A 75 -17.88 -23.68 -37.93
CA GLN A 75 -16.63 -22.99 -37.63
C GLN A 75 -16.86 -21.72 -36.80
N LEU A 76 -17.93 -20.96 -37.07
CA LEU A 76 -18.36 -19.81 -36.25
C LEU A 76 -18.85 -20.23 -34.86
N LEU A 77 -19.56 -21.34 -34.74
CA LEU A 77 -20.09 -21.83 -33.47
C LEU A 77 -19.01 -22.50 -32.62
N THR A 78 -18.05 -23.24 -33.18
CA THR A 78 -16.90 -23.72 -32.38
C THR A 78 -15.97 -22.60 -31.93
N THR A 79 -15.94 -21.43 -32.61
CA THR A 79 -15.15 -20.27 -32.15
C THR A 79 -15.94 -19.27 -31.31
N GLN A 80 -17.25 -19.09 -31.51
CA GLN A 80 -18.07 -18.14 -30.73
C GLN A 80 -18.78 -18.78 -29.53
N ILE A 81 -19.11 -20.08 -29.56
CA ILE A 81 -19.72 -20.77 -28.38
C ILE A 81 -18.69 -20.96 -27.26
N PHE A 82 -17.38 -21.04 -27.59
CA PHE A 82 -16.32 -20.98 -26.58
C PHE A 82 -16.06 -19.56 -26.03
N ILE A 83 -16.69 -18.52 -26.60
CA ILE A 83 -16.51 -17.10 -26.21
C ILE A 83 -17.80 -16.50 -25.59
N LEU A 84 -18.77 -17.34 -25.24
CA LEU A 84 -19.76 -16.99 -24.22
C LEU A 84 -19.38 -17.67 -22.91
N PRO A 85 -18.36 -17.18 -22.17
CA PRO A 85 -18.45 -17.36 -20.75
C PRO A 85 -19.73 -16.64 -20.33
N LEU A 86 -20.72 -17.42 -19.91
CA LEU A 86 -21.79 -16.99 -19.03
C LEU A 86 -21.14 -16.37 -17.78
N TYR A 87 -20.64 -15.14 -17.88
CA TYR A 87 -20.42 -14.28 -16.73
C TYR A 87 -21.82 -13.87 -16.27
N VAL A 88 -22.44 -14.74 -15.47
CA VAL A 88 -23.61 -14.35 -14.69
C VAL A 88 -23.13 -13.24 -13.78
N ILE A 89 -23.44 -11.99 -14.13
CA ILE A 89 -23.25 -10.84 -13.24
C ILE A 89 -23.98 -11.21 -11.94
N MET A 90 -23.22 -11.54 -10.90
CA MET A 90 -23.79 -11.86 -9.61
C MET A 90 -24.25 -10.55 -8.98
N SER A 91 -25.54 -10.25 -9.04
CA SER A 91 -26.14 -9.25 -8.17
C SER A 91 -26.18 -9.83 -6.76
N VAL A 92 -25.38 -9.27 -5.86
CA VAL A 92 -25.42 -9.61 -4.43
C VAL A 92 -26.50 -8.78 -3.76
N ASP A 93 -27.36 -9.42 -2.97
CA ASP A 93 -28.41 -8.73 -2.22
C ASP A 93 -27.80 -7.76 -1.21
N MET A 94 -28.39 -6.56 -1.10
CA MET A 94 -27.92 -5.43 -0.28
C MET A 94 -27.92 -5.69 1.24
N GLU A 95 -28.46 -6.83 1.70
CA GLU A 95 -28.57 -7.15 3.14
C GLU A 95 -27.20 -7.20 3.85
N ASP A 96 -26.10 -7.39 3.12
CA ASP A 96 -24.74 -7.47 3.66
C ASP A 96 -24.01 -6.10 3.74
N ILE A 97 -24.56 -5.00 3.19
CA ILE A 97 -23.85 -3.70 3.08
C ILE A 97 -24.61 -2.55 3.76
N VAL A 98 -23.90 -1.83 4.63
CA VAL A 98 -24.37 -0.57 5.23
C VAL A 98 -23.52 0.58 4.75
N ILE A 99 -24.13 1.52 4.02
CA ILE A 99 -23.48 2.77 3.62
C ILE A 99 -23.37 3.67 4.87
N PRO A 100 -22.18 4.20 5.20
CA PRO A 100 -22.03 5.11 6.32
C PRO A 100 -22.93 6.34 6.16
N GLN A 101 -23.56 6.77 7.26
CA GLN A 101 -24.55 7.84 7.24
C GLN A 101 -24.02 9.15 6.61
N ARG A 102 -22.72 9.45 6.78
CA ARG A 102 -22.08 10.62 6.17
C ARG A 102 -22.14 10.65 4.64
N TYR A 103 -22.14 9.47 3.99
CA TYR A 103 -22.20 9.36 2.53
C TYR A 103 -23.63 9.27 1.99
N LYS A 104 -24.63 9.10 2.86
CA LYS A 104 -26.01 8.87 2.42
C LYS A 104 -26.56 10.04 1.58
N SER A 105 -26.44 11.26 2.09
CA SER A 105 -26.84 12.48 1.37
C SER A 105 -26.13 12.63 0.02
N ILE A 106 -24.81 12.39 0.00
CA ILE A 106 -23.99 12.45 -1.21
C ILE A 106 -24.48 11.44 -2.26
N ILE A 107 -24.70 10.20 -1.85
CA ILE A 107 -25.13 9.10 -2.72
C ILE A 107 -26.55 9.35 -3.24
N ASP A 108 -27.46 9.84 -2.42
CA ASP A 108 -28.83 10.20 -2.82
C ASP A 108 -28.79 11.30 -3.90
N LYS A 109 -28.00 12.36 -3.67
CA LYS A 109 -27.83 13.47 -4.64
C LYS A 109 -27.30 12.97 -5.99
N ILE A 110 -26.30 12.09 -5.97
CA ILE A 110 -25.71 11.47 -7.16
C ILE A 110 -26.71 10.56 -7.87
N SER A 111 -27.36 9.65 -7.14
CA SER A 111 -28.33 8.69 -7.69
C SER A 111 -29.49 9.39 -8.40
N ILE A 112 -30.12 10.37 -7.74
CA ILE A 112 -31.23 11.16 -8.31
C ILE A 112 -30.76 11.86 -9.60
N THR A 113 -29.59 12.48 -9.56
CA THR A 113 -29.05 13.23 -10.72
C THR A 113 -28.72 12.30 -11.89
N ALA A 114 -28.22 11.10 -11.60
CA ALA A 114 -27.92 10.09 -12.61
C ALA A 114 -29.18 9.59 -13.31
N VAL A 115 -30.25 9.30 -12.57
CA VAL A 115 -31.52 8.86 -13.14
C VAL A 115 -32.13 9.95 -14.04
N GLU A 116 -32.21 11.19 -13.57
CA GLU A 116 -32.80 12.31 -14.33
C GLU A 116 -32.05 12.63 -15.63
N ASN A 117 -30.72 12.45 -15.64
CA ASN A 117 -29.86 12.81 -16.77
C ASN A 117 -29.39 11.59 -17.58
N SER A 118 -29.99 10.42 -17.35
CA SER A 118 -29.67 9.18 -18.07
C SER A 118 -28.18 8.79 -18.01
N PHE A 119 -27.55 8.93 -16.85
CA PHE A 119 -26.20 8.40 -16.59
C PHE A 119 -26.28 7.08 -15.83
N ASP A 120 -25.40 6.15 -16.15
CA ASP A 120 -25.05 5.02 -15.30
C ASP A 120 -23.91 5.44 -14.38
N VAL A 121 -24.12 5.32 -13.06
CA VAL A 121 -23.12 5.73 -12.07
C VAL A 121 -22.82 4.61 -11.09
N TYR A 122 -21.55 4.46 -10.74
CA TYR A 122 -21.06 3.38 -9.89
C TYR A 122 -20.10 3.93 -8.86
N ILE A 123 -20.25 3.53 -7.61
CA ILE A 123 -19.13 3.60 -6.66
C ILE A 123 -18.19 2.44 -6.98
N VAL A 124 -16.89 2.71 -7.09
CA VAL A 124 -15.89 1.73 -7.53
C VAL A 124 -14.73 1.58 -6.56
N GLY A 125 -13.94 0.52 -6.72
CA GLY A 125 -12.65 0.38 -6.05
C GLY A 125 -12.75 -0.04 -4.59
N GLY A 126 -11.83 0.49 -3.77
CA GLY A 126 -11.68 0.10 -2.36
C GLY A 126 -12.90 0.43 -1.50
N PHE A 127 -13.70 1.43 -1.88
CA PHE A 127 -14.90 1.82 -1.16
C PHE A 127 -15.87 0.65 -1.02
N VAL A 128 -16.21 -0.01 -2.13
CA VAL A 128 -17.18 -1.13 -2.15
C VAL A 128 -16.66 -2.30 -1.32
N ARG A 129 -15.36 -2.63 -1.43
CA ARG A 129 -14.72 -3.64 -0.60
C ARG A 129 -14.84 -3.32 0.88
N ASP A 130 -14.53 -2.08 1.26
CA ASP A 130 -14.49 -1.64 2.65
C ASP A 130 -15.88 -1.72 3.29
N LEU A 131 -16.95 -1.46 2.52
CA LEU A 131 -18.33 -1.70 2.95
C LEU A 131 -18.58 -3.17 3.32
N PHE A 132 -18.12 -4.13 2.51
CA PHE A 132 -18.30 -5.56 2.79
C PHE A 132 -17.56 -6.02 4.05
N ILE A 133 -16.35 -5.51 4.29
CA ILE A 133 -15.55 -5.88 5.46
C ILE A 133 -15.83 -5.01 6.69
N LYS A 134 -16.87 -4.15 6.63
CA LYS A 134 -17.27 -3.22 7.70
C LYS A 134 -16.12 -2.32 8.17
N ARG A 135 -15.27 -1.92 7.22
CA ARG A 135 -14.20 -0.95 7.41
C ARG A 135 -14.70 0.41 6.96
N GLU A 136 -14.27 1.47 7.66
CA GLU A 136 -14.60 2.84 7.26
C GLU A 136 -13.95 3.17 5.90
N PRO A 137 -14.75 3.46 4.85
CA PRO A 137 -14.22 3.82 3.55
C PRO A 137 -13.74 5.27 3.56
N LYS A 138 -12.69 5.58 2.78
CA LYS A 138 -12.05 6.91 2.75
C LYS A 138 -12.22 7.64 1.43
N ASP A 139 -11.96 6.96 0.32
CA ASP A 139 -11.94 7.57 -1.01
C ASP A 139 -13.23 7.21 -1.75
N LEU A 140 -14.05 8.22 -2.08
CA LEU A 140 -15.31 8.03 -2.82
C LEU A 140 -15.11 8.31 -4.32
N ASP A 141 -14.80 7.24 -5.05
CA ASP A 141 -14.66 7.25 -6.50
C ASP A 141 -15.99 6.88 -7.18
N ILE A 142 -16.50 7.77 -8.01
CA ILE A 142 -17.72 7.61 -8.79
C ILE A 142 -17.37 7.46 -10.26
N MET A 143 -17.54 6.25 -10.79
CA MET A 143 -17.49 6.01 -12.22
C MET A 143 -18.80 6.45 -12.87
N VAL A 144 -18.69 7.21 -13.96
CA VAL A 144 -19.83 7.71 -14.73
C VAL A 144 -19.77 7.23 -16.17
N CYS A 145 -20.86 6.66 -16.66
CA CYS A 145 -21.07 6.25 -18.05
C CYS A 145 -22.30 6.96 -18.61
N GLY A 146 -22.18 7.60 -19.77
CA GLY A 146 -23.34 8.16 -20.48
C GLY A 146 -24.18 7.07 -21.14
N ARG A 147 -25.52 7.13 -21.04
CA ARG A 147 -26.41 6.29 -21.86
C ARG A 147 -26.77 7.02 -23.16
N GLY A 148 -26.44 6.43 -24.31
CA GLY A 148 -26.85 6.92 -25.64
C GLY A 148 -25.77 7.65 -26.44
N SER A 149 -26.06 7.91 -27.72
CA SER A 149 -25.12 8.37 -28.76
C SER A 149 -24.69 9.84 -28.68
N ASN A 150 -25.39 10.69 -27.90
CA ASN A 150 -25.19 12.14 -27.94
C ASN A 150 -24.25 12.70 -26.85
N LEU A 151 -23.94 11.90 -25.82
CA LEU A 151 -22.96 12.26 -24.81
C LEU A 151 -21.64 11.57 -25.16
N SER A 152 -20.63 12.35 -25.54
CA SER A 152 -19.27 11.82 -25.66
C SER A 152 -18.88 11.15 -24.33
N MET A 153 -18.68 9.82 -24.36
CA MET A 153 -18.24 9.05 -23.20
C MET A 153 -16.94 9.63 -22.60
N GLN A 154 -16.12 10.34 -23.39
CA GLN A 154 -14.87 11.00 -22.95
C GLN A 154 -15.07 12.08 -21.89
N SER A 155 -16.28 12.63 -21.73
CA SER A 155 -16.52 13.73 -20.77
C SER A 155 -17.66 13.43 -19.82
N ALA A 156 -18.11 12.18 -19.72
CA ALA A 156 -19.25 11.80 -18.89
C ALA A 156 -19.05 12.21 -17.41
N GLY A 157 -17.88 11.91 -16.81
CA GLY A 157 -17.58 12.28 -15.43
C GLY A 157 -17.55 13.81 -15.20
N ILE A 158 -16.88 14.55 -16.08
CA ILE A 158 -16.78 16.02 -16.02
C ILE A 158 -18.16 16.68 -16.22
N ASN A 159 -18.95 16.19 -17.16
CA ASN A 159 -20.29 16.71 -17.44
C ASN A 159 -21.22 16.43 -16.26
N PHE A 160 -21.16 15.22 -15.71
CA PHE A 160 -21.95 14.83 -14.55
C PHE A 160 -21.63 15.69 -13.33
N SER A 161 -20.35 15.92 -13.02
CA SER A 161 -19.96 16.77 -11.89
C SER A 161 -20.41 18.23 -12.06
N LYS A 162 -20.40 18.77 -13.29
CA LYS A 162 -20.95 20.10 -13.59
C LYS A 162 -22.46 20.18 -13.40
N ILE A 163 -23.21 19.16 -13.85
CA ILE A 163 -24.67 19.08 -13.65
C ILE A 163 -24.98 19.02 -12.17
N LEU A 164 -24.27 18.16 -11.43
CA LEU A 164 -24.43 17.98 -9.99
C LEU A 164 -24.15 19.29 -9.23
N ALA A 165 -23.03 19.95 -9.54
CA ALA A 165 -22.66 21.23 -8.92
C ALA A 165 -23.71 22.31 -9.17
N LYS A 166 -24.21 22.43 -10.41
CA LYS A 166 -25.26 23.39 -10.76
C LYS A 166 -26.58 23.10 -10.02
N LYS A 167 -27.01 21.83 -9.99
CA LYS A 167 -28.28 21.42 -9.37
C LYS A 167 -28.33 21.72 -7.88
N TYR A 168 -27.25 21.42 -7.16
CA TYR A 168 -27.18 21.57 -5.71
C TYR A 168 -26.46 22.85 -5.26
N LYS A 169 -26.18 23.78 -6.18
CA LYS A 169 -25.50 25.06 -5.91
C LYS A 169 -24.16 24.88 -5.16
N LEU A 170 -23.39 23.88 -5.57
CA LEU A 170 -22.06 23.59 -5.03
C LEU A 170 -20.99 24.41 -5.76
N ASP A 171 -19.79 24.43 -5.19
CA ASP A 171 -18.61 25.00 -5.86
C ASP A 171 -18.31 24.30 -7.18
N LYS A 172 -17.60 25.02 -8.07
CA LYS A 172 -17.24 24.48 -9.37
C LYS A 172 -16.31 23.27 -9.19
N PRO A 173 -16.51 22.18 -9.95
CA PRO A 173 -15.63 21.03 -9.90
C PRO A 173 -14.21 21.39 -10.37
N VAL A 174 -13.20 20.80 -9.74
CA VAL A 174 -11.81 20.86 -10.19
C VAL A 174 -11.63 19.81 -11.29
N ILE A 175 -11.23 20.24 -12.47
CA ILE A 175 -11.15 19.38 -13.66
C ILE A 175 -9.69 19.02 -13.95
N PHE A 176 -9.45 17.72 -14.19
CA PHE A 176 -8.15 17.18 -14.59
C PHE A 176 -8.24 16.65 -16.03
N GLU A 177 -8.16 17.55 -17.00
CA GLU A 177 -8.40 17.24 -18.42
C GLU A 177 -7.55 16.09 -18.95
N ARG A 178 -6.27 16.02 -18.53
CA ARG A 178 -5.33 14.95 -18.94
C ARG A 178 -5.82 13.54 -18.61
N PHE A 179 -6.54 13.39 -17.50
CA PHE A 179 -7.05 12.10 -17.04
C PHE A 179 -8.56 11.95 -17.29
N GLY A 180 -9.19 13.01 -17.78
CA GLY A 180 -10.64 13.10 -17.96
C GLY A 180 -11.43 12.91 -16.65
N THR A 181 -10.82 13.23 -15.51
CA THR A 181 -11.47 13.13 -14.19
C THR A 181 -11.84 14.51 -13.67
N SER A 182 -12.76 14.56 -12.72
CA SER A 182 -13.11 15.79 -12.00
C SER A 182 -13.36 15.51 -10.53
N LYS A 183 -12.99 16.45 -9.67
CA LYS A 183 -13.27 16.38 -8.23
C LYS A 183 -14.29 17.42 -7.83
N LEU A 184 -15.20 17.04 -6.94
CA LEU A 184 -16.21 17.93 -6.39
C LEU A 184 -16.26 17.76 -4.87
N PHE A 185 -16.27 18.87 -4.15
CA PHE A 185 -16.44 18.84 -2.69
C PHE A 185 -17.93 18.93 -2.36
N MET A 186 -18.44 17.96 -1.59
CA MET A 186 -19.85 17.89 -1.22
C MET A 186 -20.01 17.30 0.17
N ASP A 187 -20.81 17.95 1.02
CA ASP A 187 -21.12 17.51 2.39
C ASP A 187 -19.87 17.18 3.23
N SER A 188 -18.81 17.98 3.09
CA SER A 188 -17.48 17.82 3.74
C SER A 188 -16.61 16.67 3.23
N GLU A 189 -16.99 16.06 2.10
CA GLU A 189 -16.22 14.97 1.46
C GLU A 189 -15.79 15.38 0.05
N GLU A 190 -14.60 14.93 -0.35
CA GLU A 190 -14.13 15.05 -1.73
C GLU A 190 -14.62 13.83 -2.53
N VAL A 191 -15.33 14.07 -3.63
CA VAL A 191 -15.86 13.04 -4.52
C VAL A 191 -15.13 13.12 -5.85
N GLU A 192 -14.49 12.03 -6.27
CA GLU A 192 -13.81 11.95 -7.56
C GLU A 192 -14.70 11.27 -8.60
N PHE A 193 -14.91 11.93 -9.74
CA PHE A 193 -15.66 11.40 -10.87
C PHE A 193 -14.70 10.93 -11.96
N VAL A 194 -14.81 9.65 -12.28
CA VAL A 194 -13.95 8.95 -13.24
C VAL A 194 -14.76 8.37 -14.39
N MET A 195 -14.11 8.10 -15.52
CA MET A 195 -14.70 7.37 -16.64
C MET A 195 -14.13 5.94 -16.71
N PRO A 196 -14.87 4.97 -17.26
CA PRO A 196 -14.29 3.67 -17.59
C PRO A 196 -13.23 3.83 -18.65
N ARG A 197 -12.07 3.22 -18.41
CA ARG A 197 -10.93 3.34 -19.31
C ARG A 197 -10.23 2.02 -19.51
N ARG A 198 -9.60 1.87 -20.67
CA ARG A 198 -8.59 0.86 -20.98
C ARG A 198 -7.25 1.55 -20.96
N GLU A 199 -6.27 0.89 -20.36
CA GLU A 199 -4.91 1.41 -20.22
C GLU A 199 -3.98 0.66 -21.17
N TYR A 200 -3.20 1.39 -21.95
CA TYR A 200 -2.10 0.88 -22.75
C TYR A 200 -0.79 1.38 -22.13
N TYR A 201 0.04 0.43 -21.69
CA TYR A 201 1.32 0.75 -21.09
C TYR A 201 2.38 0.83 -22.18
N ASN A 202 2.84 2.04 -22.46
CA ASN A 202 4.00 2.27 -23.33
C ASN A 202 5.28 2.10 -22.50
N ALA A 203 6.26 1.32 -22.99
CA ALA A 203 7.54 1.11 -22.33
C ALA A 203 8.28 2.42 -21.97
N ASN A 204 7.98 3.52 -22.68
CA ASN A 204 8.63 4.83 -22.51
C ASN A 204 7.81 5.86 -21.71
N SER A 205 6.59 5.53 -21.24
CA SER A 205 5.73 6.48 -20.52
C SER A 205 5.41 6.01 -19.10
N ARG A 206 5.44 6.95 -18.15
CA ARG A 206 5.09 6.70 -16.73
C ARG A 206 3.59 6.52 -16.49
N ASN A 207 2.78 7.09 -17.36
CA ASN A 207 1.32 7.00 -17.31
C ASN A 207 0.86 6.16 -18.49
N PRO A 208 -0.06 5.21 -18.30
CA PRO A 208 -0.65 4.51 -19.41
C PRO A 208 -1.47 5.48 -20.28
N ASP A 209 -1.48 5.24 -21.58
CA ASP A 209 -2.42 5.90 -22.47
C ASP A 209 -3.82 5.32 -22.22
N THR A 210 -4.80 6.20 -22.05
CA THR A 210 -6.17 5.81 -21.69
C THR A 210 -7.12 5.97 -22.86
N GLN A 211 -7.87 4.92 -23.17
CA GLN A 211 -9.01 4.97 -24.11
C GLN A 211 -10.31 4.67 -23.37
N ILE A 212 -11.45 5.14 -23.90
CA ILE A 212 -12.76 4.76 -23.36
C ILE A 212 -12.92 3.24 -23.45
N ALA A 213 -13.48 2.65 -22.40
CA ALA A 213 -13.73 1.21 -22.34
C ALA A 213 -15.14 0.90 -21.81
N SER A 214 -15.51 -0.38 -21.85
CA SER A 214 -16.67 -0.86 -21.08
C SER A 214 -16.34 -0.90 -19.58
N VAL A 215 -17.37 -0.89 -18.73
CA VAL A 215 -17.21 -1.07 -17.27
C VAL A 215 -16.51 -2.39 -16.95
N GLU A 216 -16.81 -3.44 -17.72
CA GLU A 216 -16.16 -4.75 -17.60
C GLU A 216 -14.66 -4.69 -17.93
N GLN A 217 -14.28 -4.03 -19.01
CA GLN A 217 -12.86 -3.83 -19.35
C GLN A 217 -12.14 -2.99 -18.29
N ASP A 218 -12.83 -2.01 -17.68
CA ASP A 218 -12.31 -1.26 -16.54
C ASP A 218 -12.12 -2.15 -15.30
N ALA A 219 -13.06 -3.06 -15.04
CA ALA A 219 -12.98 -4.02 -13.95
C ALA A 219 -11.78 -4.96 -14.13
N LEU A 220 -11.62 -5.53 -15.32
CA LEU A 220 -10.56 -6.49 -15.62
C LEU A 220 -9.16 -5.86 -15.64
N ARG A 221 -9.02 -4.56 -15.93
CA ARG A 221 -7.72 -3.89 -15.83
C ARG A 221 -7.27 -3.60 -14.39
N ARG A 222 -8.14 -3.71 -13.38
CA ARG A 222 -7.79 -3.38 -11.98
C ARG A 222 -6.79 -4.39 -11.40
N ASP A 223 -6.29 -4.11 -10.21
CA ASP A 223 -5.25 -4.92 -9.59
C ASP A 223 -5.78 -6.26 -9.08
N PHE A 224 -6.85 -6.24 -8.28
CA PHE A 224 -7.38 -7.43 -7.63
C PHE A 224 -8.91 -7.51 -7.70
N THR A 225 -9.45 -8.74 -7.71
CA THR A 225 -10.89 -9.04 -7.73
C THR A 225 -11.66 -8.27 -6.66
N ILE A 226 -11.11 -8.22 -5.44
CA ILE A 226 -11.70 -7.51 -4.30
C ILE A 226 -11.82 -5.99 -4.52
N ASN A 227 -11.07 -5.40 -5.45
CA ASN A 227 -11.12 -3.97 -5.80
C ASN A 227 -11.84 -3.70 -7.13
N ALA A 228 -12.37 -4.76 -7.75
CA ALA A 228 -13.11 -4.71 -9.01
C ALA A 228 -14.62 -4.90 -8.79
N LEU A 229 -15.11 -4.43 -7.63
CA LEU A 229 -16.53 -4.40 -7.29
C LEU A 229 -17.13 -3.01 -7.56
N PHE A 230 -18.37 -3.01 -8.02
CA PHE A 230 -19.08 -1.81 -8.47
C PHE A 230 -20.44 -1.74 -7.79
N LEU A 231 -20.72 -0.69 -7.04
CA LEU A 231 -22.06 -0.42 -6.51
C LEU A 231 -22.76 0.58 -7.43
N ARG A 232 -23.66 0.08 -8.28
CA ARG A 232 -24.45 0.90 -9.20
C ARG A 232 -25.50 1.68 -8.42
N LEU A 233 -25.44 3.02 -8.47
CA LEU A 233 -26.32 3.86 -7.66
C LEU A 233 -27.70 4.08 -8.30
N ASN A 234 -27.89 3.70 -9.56
CA ASN A 234 -29.19 3.79 -10.24
C ASN A 234 -30.24 2.86 -9.61
N ASP A 235 -29.83 1.67 -9.17
CA ASP A 235 -30.72 0.66 -8.59
C ASP A 235 -30.13 -0.02 -7.34
N MET A 236 -29.06 0.55 -6.79
CA MET A 236 -28.36 0.07 -5.59
C MET A 236 -27.92 -1.39 -5.68
N LYS A 237 -27.46 -1.82 -6.86
CA LYS A 237 -26.96 -3.19 -7.07
C LYS A 237 -25.44 -3.24 -7.10
N ILE A 238 -24.91 -4.30 -6.50
CA ILE A 238 -23.50 -4.64 -6.58
C ILE A 238 -23.28 -5.49 -7.83
N LEU A 239 -22.30 -5.10 -8.63
CA LEU A 239 -21.84 -5.82 -9.80
C LEU A 239 -20.41 -6.28 -9.56
N ASP A 240 -20.20 -7.58 -9.76
CA ASP A 240 -18.90 -8.23 -9.72
C ASP A 240 -18.61 -8.80 -11.13
N PHE A 241 -17.82 -8.06 -11.91
CA PHE A 241 -17.47 -8.46 -13.26
C PHE A 241 -16.39 -9.55 -13.30
N THR A 242 -15.70 -9.81 -12.18
CA THR A 242 -14.73 -10.91 -12.10
C THR A 242 -15.36 -12.22 -11.63
N SER A 243 -16.65 -12.19 -11.23
CA SER A 243 -17.41 -13.29 -10.60
C SER A 243 -16.79 -13.85 -9.31
N GLN A 244 -15.73 -13.20 -8.81
CA GLN A 244 -14.86 -13.78 -7.78
C GLN A 244 -14.55 -12.77 -6.67
N GLY A 245 -14.75 -11.47 -6.89
CA GLY A 245 -14.46 -10.42 -5.89
C GLY A 245 -15.23 -10.61 -4.59
N VAL A 246 -16.54 -10.87 -4.66
CA VAL A 246 -17.36 -11.09 -3.46
C VAL A 246 -16.95 -12.36 -2.72
N VAL A 247 -16.68 -13.43 -3.47
CA VAL A 247 -16.25 -14.72 -2.92
C VAL A 247 -14.87 -14.58 -2.26
N ASP A 248 -13.94 -13.88 -2.91
CA ASP A 248 -12.60 -13.63 -2.39
C ASP A 248 -12.62 -12.73 -1.15
N ILE A 249 -13.51 -11.74 -1.06
CA ILE A 249 -13.70 -10.98 0.19
C ILE A 249 -14.16 -11.91 1.33
N LYS A 250 -15.18 -12.75 1.07
CA LYS A 250 -15.71 -13.69 2.08
C LYS A 250 -14.64 -14.70 2.53
N ASN A 251 -13.80 -15.15 1.60
CA ASN A 251 -12.73 -16.12 1.87
C ASN A 251 -11.39 -15.47 2.29
N LYS A 252 -11.32 -14.13 2.36
CA LYS A 252 -10.10 -13.36 2.65
C LYS A 252 -8.95 -13.67 1.69
N ILE A 253 -9.20 -13.57 0.39
CA ILE A 253 -8.26 -13.89 -0.69
C ILE A 253 -7.90 -12.63 -1.48
N ILE A 254 -6.62 -12.46 -1.80
CA ILE A 254 -6.11 -11.53 -2.81
C ILE A 254 -5.85 -12.32 -4.08
N ARG A 255 -6.58 -11.99 -5.16
CA ARG A 255 -6.46 -12.60 -6.49
C ARG A 255 -6.47 -11.51 -7.56
N VAL A 256 -5.71 -11.68 -8.62
CA VAL A 256 -5.79 -10.79 -9.79
C VAL A 256 -7.16 -10.87 -10.47
N THR A 257 -7.52 -9.81 -11.19
CA THR A 257 -8.81 -9.70 -11.90
C THR A 257 -8.93 -10.60 -13.12
N ASP A 258 -7.84 -10.85 -13.86
CA ASP A 258 -7.83 -11.72 -15.04
C ASP A 258 -6.84 -12.89 -14.84
N PRO A 259 -7.34 -14.08 -14.46
CA PRO A 259 -6.49 -15.26 -14.25
C PRO A 259 -5.87 -15.78 -15.57
N SER A 260 -6.49 -15.51 -16.72
CA SER A 260 -5.98 -15.97 -18.03
C SER A 260 -4.71 -15.23 -18.46
N ASN A 261 -4.43 -14.07 -17.86
CA ASN A 261 -3.32 -13.19 -18.21
C ASN A 261 -2.52 -12.73 -16.98
N ILE A 262 -2.45 -13.56 -15.94
CA ILE A 262 -1.89 -13.19 -14.62
C ILE A 262 -0.45 -12.64 -14.69
N GLU A 263 0.40 -13.22 -15.53
CA GLU A 263 1.77 -12.72 -15.74
C GLU A 263 1.79 -11.38 -16.48
N ILE A 264 0.85 -11.19 -17.43
CA ILE A 264 0.77 -9.97 -18.22
C ILE A 264 0.35 -8.80 -17.33
N ILE A 265 -0.56 -9.02 -16.37
CA ILE A 265 -0.98 -8.01 -15.40
C ILE A 265 0.23 -7.44 -14.63
N PHE A 266 1.10 -8.32 -14.12
CA PHE A 266 2.28 -7.88 -13.38
C PHE A 266 3.38 -7.31 -14.29
N LYS A 267 3.51 -7.80 -15.53
CA LYS A 267 4.44 -7.22 -16.52
C LYS A 267 4.02 -5.80 -16.94
N GLN A 268 2.72 -5.52 -17.03
CA GLN A 268 2.19 -4.20 -17.40
C GLN A 268 2.33 -3.16 -16.30
N ASP A 269 2.03 -3.53 -15.05
CA ASP A 269 2.24 -2.65 -13.89
C ASP A 269 2.86 -3.44 -12.72
N PRO A 270 4.20 -3.57 -12.69
CA PRO A 270 4.90 -4.36 -11.66
C PRO A 270 4.68 -3.84 -10.24
N LEU A 271 4.23 -2.60 -10.06
CA LEU A 271 3.84 -2.07 -8.75
C LEU A 271 2.71 -2.90 -8.12
N ARG A 272 1.89 -3.59 -8.93
CA ARG A 272 0.84 -4.48 -8.43
C ARG A 272 1.37 -5.58 -7.52
N ILE A 273 2.63 -6.02 -7.70
CA ILE A 273 3.26 -6.99 -6.80
C ILE A 273 3.36 -6.41 -5.38
N LEU A 274 3.87 -5.17 -5.24
CA LEU A 274 3.91 -4.48 -3.95
C LEU A 274 2.52 -4.19 -3.40
N ARG A 275 1.55 -3.83 -4.26
CA ARG A 275 0.16 -3.62 -3.86
C ARG A 275 -0.50 -4.91 -3.33
N ALA A 276 -0.17 -6.08 -3.90
CA ALA A 276 -0.66 -7.38 -3.41
C ALA A 276 -0.14 -7.64 -1.99
N VAL A 277 1.17 -7.45 -1.79
CA VAL A 277 1.81 -7.59 -0.47
C VAL A 277 1.23 -6.59 0.54
N ARG A 278 1.05 -5.33 0.14
CA ARG A 278 0.44 -4.32 1.00
C ARG A 278 -0.97 -4.71 1.40
N GLN A 279 -1.81 -5.09 0.43
CA GLN A 279 -3.22 -5.42 0.71
C GLN A 279 -3.38 -6.71 1.50
N SER A 280 -2.51 -7.71 1.30
CA SER A 280 -2.51 -8.92 2.12
C SER A 280 -2.28 -8.62 3.59
N VAL A 281 -1.33 -7.72 3.91
CA VAL A 281 -1.04 -7.30 5.29
C VAL A 281 -2.10 -6.36 5.84
N GLN A 282 -2.52 -5.36 5.04
CA GLN A 282 -3.50 -4.36 5.45
C GLN A 282 -4.89 -4.94 5.74
N LEU A 283 -5.30 -5.96 4.98
CA LEU A 283 -6.61 -6.60 5.12
C LEU A 283 -6.55 -7.92 5.91
N ASP A 284 -5.35 -8.42 6.22
CA ASP A 284 -5.09 -9.77 6.75
C ASP A 284 -5.70 -10.87 5.85
N PHE A 285 -5.49 -10.71 4.54
CA PHE A 285 -5.94 -11.64 3.49
C PHE A 285 -4.77 -12.48 2.99
N LYS A 286 -5.06 -13.68 2.52
CA LYS A 286 -4.07 -14.58 1.89
C LYS A 286 -3.98 -14.30 0.40
N ILE A 287 -2.78 -14.34 -0.18
CA ILE A 287 -2.60 -14.28 -1.62
C ILE A 287 -2.89 -15.66 -2.21
N GLU A 288 -3.71 -15.73 -3.24
CA GLU A 288 -4.01 -16.97 -3.95
C GLU A 288 -2.75 -17.57 -4.61
N ALA A 289 -2.64 -18.90 -4.66
CA ALA A 289 -1.42 -19.60 -5.06
C ALA A 289 -0.94 -19.25 -6.47
N GLU A 290 -1.84 -19.16 -7.45
CA GLU A 290 -1.48 -18.78 -8.82
C GLU A 290 -1.00 -17.32 -8.88
N THR A 291 -1.72 -16.41 -8.22
CA THR A 291 -1.31 -15.01 -8.03
C THR A 291 0.07 -14.90 -7.39
N TYR A 292 0.33 -15.67 -6.33
CA TYR A 292 1.62 -15.68 -5.65
C TYR A 292 2.76 -16.20 -6.55
N ASN A 293 2.53 -17.27 -7.31
CA ASN A 293 3.52 -17.80 -8.25
C ASN A 293 3.82 -16.81 -9.37
N ALA A 294 2.81 -16.15 -9.91
CA ALA A 294 2.98 -15.12 -10.93
C ALA A 294 3.74 -13.89 -10.40
N MET A 295 3.48 -13.50 -9.15
CA MET A 295 4.27 -12.46 -8.45
C MET A 295 5.74 -12.84 -8.36
N LYS A 296 6.05 -14.10 -8.04
CA LYS A 296 7.43 -14.60 -7.95
C LYS A 296 8.15 -14.60 -9.30
N ILE A 297 7.47 -15.02 -10.37
CA ILE A 297 8.03 -15.00 -11.74
C ILE A 297 8.26 -13.56 -12.22
N SER A 298 7.31 -12.66 -11.90
CA SER A 298 7.32 -11.27 -12.40
C SER A 298 8.08 -10.30 -11.48
N SER A 299 8.58 -10.74 -10.32
CA SER A 299 9.30 -9.87 -9.37
C SER A 299 10.51 -9.13 -9.96
N PRO A 300 11.27 -9.66 -10.94
CA PRO A 300 12.35 -8.92 -11.57
C PRO A 300 11.88 -7.65 -12.31
N SER A 301 10.63 -7.63 -12.81
CA SER A 301 10.07 -6.49 -13.52
C SER A 301 9.85 -5.27 -12.63
N ILE A 302 9.99 -5.37 -11.30
CA ILE A 302 9.87 -4.20 -10.42
C ILE A 302 10.89 -3.09 -10.75
N GLU A 303 12.01 -3.43 -11.39
CA GLU A 303 13.08 -2.48 -11.74
C GLU A 303 12.63 -1.36 -12.67
N ILE A 304 11.57 -1.57 -13.47
CA ILE A 304 11.02 -0.51 -14.34
C ILE A 304 10.14 0.49 -13.59
N VAL A 305 9.77 0.20 -12.33
CA VAL A 305 8.91 1.06 -11.52
C VAL A 305 9.74 2.17 -10.89
N SER A 306 9.23 3.40 -10.92
CA SER A 306 9.95 4.54 -10.36
C SER A 306 10.17 4.38 -8.84
N PRO A 307 11.32 4.86 -8.31
CA PRO A 307 11.61 4.74 -6.88
C PRO A 307 10.57 5.41 -5.98
N GLU A 308 9.91 6.48 -6.42
CA GLU A 308 8.86 7.17 -5.66
C GLU A 308 7.61 6.31 -5.50
N ARG A 309 7.20 5.57 -6.54
CA ARG A 309 6.03 4.67 -6.45
C ARG A 309 6.33 3.49 -5.52
N ILE A 310 7.54 2.96 -5.58
CA ILE A 310 8.03 1.94 -4.64
C ILE A 310 8.03 2.49 -3.21
N ARG A 311 8.60 3.68 -3.01
CA ARG A 311 8.65 4.40 -1.73
C ARG A 311 7.26 4.52 -1.12
N ASP A 312 6.28 4.95 -1.89
CA ASP A 312 4.93 5.20 -1.41
C ASP A 312 4.23 3.91 -0.96
N GLU A 313 4.45 2.79 -1.66
CA GLU A 313 3.93 1.49 -1.22
C GLU A 313 4.67 0.94 0.02
N ILE A 314 6.01 1.11 0.11
CA ILE A 314 6.78 0.76 1.32
C ILE A 314 6.29 1.57 2.53
N ASN A 315 6.07 2.88 2.37
CA ASN A 315 5.55 3.72 3.45
C ASN A 315 4.22 3.21 3.96
N LYS A 316 3.29 2.87 3.06
CA LYS A 316 2.00 2.30 3.44
C LYS A 316 2.14 0.95 4.14
N ILE A 317 3.08 0.10 3.72
CA ILE A 317 3.37 -1.18 4.39
C ILE A 317 3.89 -0.94 5.81
N LEU A 318 4.84 -0.01 5.98
CA LEU A 318 5.52 0.25 7.25
C LEU A 318 4.60 0.76 8.37
N ILE A 319 3.51 1.44 8.01
CA ILE A 319 2.52 1.96 8.96
C ILE A 319 1.40 0.97 9.30
N GLU A 320 1.43 -0.24 8.74
CA GLU A 320 0.47 -1.29 9.12
C GLU A 320 0.80 -1.88 10.50
N LYS A 321 -0.14 -2.64 11.07
CA LYS A 321 0.01 -3.20 12.43
C LYS A 321 1.17 -4.18 12.56
N ILE A 322 1.36 -5.03 11.55
CA ILE A 322 2.37 -6.10 11.52
C ILE A 322 3.11 -6.06 10.16
N PRO A 323 3.93 -5.02 9.92
CA PRO A 323 4.64 -4.84 8.65
C PRO A 323 5.62 -5.98 8.35
N SER A 324 6.12 -6.71 9.36
CA SER A 324 7.03 -7.84 9.14
C SER A 324 6.50 -8.89 8.17
N LYS A 325 5.18 -9.14 8.15
CA LYS A 325 4.53 -10.07 7.23
C LYS A 325 4.81 -9.71 5.77
N ALA A 326 4.81 -8.40 5.44
CA ALA A 326 5.06 -7.94 4.08
C ALA A 326 6.50 -8.27 3.66
N PHE A 327 7.48 -7.94 4.49
CA PHE A 327 8.88 -8.17 4.18
C PHE A 327 9.24 -9.66 4.08
N LYS A 328 8.54 -10.54 4.81
CA LYS A 328 8.66 -11.99 4.63
C LYS A 328 8.14 -12.42 3.26
N ILE A 329 6.95 -11.99 2.86
CA ILE A 329 6.40 -12.29 1.53
C ILE A 329 7.34 -11.76 0.43
N MET A 330 7.84 -10.53 0.58
CA MET A 330 8.78 -9.92 -0.37
C MET A 330 10.09 -10.70 -0.48
N ASP A 331 10.59 -11.26 0.61
CA ASP A 331 11.78 -12.11 0.61
C ASP A 331 11.51 -13.45 -0.09
N GLU A 332 10.39 -14.12 0.21
CA GLU A 332 10.03 -15.42 -0.39
C GLU A 332 9.87 -15.36 -1.92
N ILE A 333 9.42 -14.21 -2.45
CA ILE A 333 9.29 -13.97 -3.90
C ILE A 333 10.52 -13.29 -4.53
N ASN A 334 11.63 -13.17 -3.78
CA ASN A 334 12.88 -12.49 -4.16
C ASN A 334 12.74 -11.01 -4.55
N LEU A 335 11.66 -10.34 -4.14
CA LEU A 335 11.44 -8.92 -4.39
C LEU A 335 12.35 -8.04 -3.52
N SER A 336 12.62 -8.46 -2.28
CA SER A 336 13.49 -7.72 -1.35
C SER A 336 14.89 -7.48 -1.92
N VAL A 337 15.46 -8.45 -2.64
CA VAL A 337 16.80 -8.34 -3.26
C VAL A 337 16.88 -7.21 -4.30
N LYS A 338 15.76 -6.89 -4.96
CA LYS A 338 15.69 -5.84 -5.97
C LYS A 338 15.44 -4.46 -5.36
N ILE A 339 14.58 -4.39 -4.35
CA ILE A 339 14.14 -3.12 -3.78
C ILE A 339 15.04 -2.67 -2.62
N LEU A 340 15.32 -3.58 -1.68
CA LEU A 340 16.09 -3.35 -0.45
C LEU A 340 17.15 -4.46 -0.29
N PRO A 341 18.14 -4.58 -1.20
CA PRO A 341 19.21 -5.57 -1.10
C PRO A 341 19.95 -5.52 0.25
N GLU A 342 20.05 -4.33 0.85
CA GLU A 342 20.68 -4.09 2.15
C GLU A 342 19.96 -4.80 3.30
N VAL A 343 18.63 -4.95 3.19
CA VAL A 343 17.80 -5.72 4.14
C VAL A 343 17.82 -7.20 3.79
N ALA A 344 17.72 -7.54 2.49
CA ALA A 344 17.67 -8.93 2.04
C ALA A 344 18.92 -9.73 2.45
N ARG A 345 20.11 -9.11 2.39
CA ARG A 345 21.38 -9.74 2.75
C ARG A 345 21.57 -9.99 4.26
N LEU A 346 20.65 -9.52 5.11
CA LEU A 346 20.66 -9.83 6.55
C LEU A 346 20.16 -11.24 6.84
N LYS A 347 19.53 -11.88 5.86
CA LYS A 347 19.09 -13.27 5.94
C LYS A 347 20.31 -14.18 6.04
N ASN A 348 20.24 -15.18 6.91
CA ASN A 348 21.32 -16.12 7.21
C ASN A 348 22.59 -15.47 7.81
N LEU A 349 22.53 -14.20 8.22
CA LEU A 349 23.62 -13.60 9.00
C LEU A 349 23.44 -14.03 10.47
N GLU A 350 24.28 -14.96 10.92
CA GLU A 350 24.25 -15.48 12.29
C GLU A 350 24.49 -14.38 13.33
N GLN A 351 23.77 -14.47 14.44
CA GLN A 351 23.99 -13.65 15.63
C GLN A 351 24.66 -14.46 16.74
N LEU A 352 25.23 -13.79 17.74
CA LEU A 352 25.82 -14.45 18.90
C LEU A 352 24.77 -15.30 19.65
N GLU A 353 25.05 -16.59 19.83
CA GLU A 353 24.21 -17.60 20.52
C GLU A 353 23.67 -17.15 21.89
N LYS A 354 24.38 -16.27 22.60
CA LYS A 354 24.02 -15.86 23.96
C LYS A 354 22.75 -15.01 24.05
N TYR A 355 22.27 -14.43 22.95
CA TYR A 355 21.14 -13.47 22.99
C TYR A 355 20.02 -13.72 21.96
N HIS A 356 20.24 -14.54 20.91
CA HIS A 356 19.27 -14.68 19.83
C HIS A 356 19.26 -16.09 19.22
N THR A 357 18.06 -16.64 19.01
CA THR A 357 17.82 -17.89 18.25
C THR A 357 17.53 -17.63 16.76
N ASP A 358 17.55 -16.37 16.32
CA ASP A 358 17.18 -15.96 14.97
C ASP A 358 18.32 -15.23 14.26
N ASP A 359 18.29 -15.19 12.93
CA ASP A 359 19.21 -14.40 12.11
C ASP A 359 18.92 -12.88 12.20
N VAL A 360 19.83 -12.06 11.66
CA VAL A 360 19.69 -10.59 11.70
C VAL A 360 18.43 -10.11 10.98
N PHE A 361 17.99 -10.79 9.92
CA PHE A 361 16.75 -10.44 9.22
C PHE A 361 15.51 -10.61 10.11
N VAL A 362 15.36 -11.78 10.74
CA VAL A 362 14.23 -12.07 11.63
C VAL A 362 14.24 -11.16 12.85
N HIS A 363 15.42 -10.86 13.42
CA HIS A 363 15.58 -9.86 14.47
C HIS A 363 15.07 -8.49 14.00
N THR A 364 15.55 -8.00 12.85
CA THR A 364 15.14 -6.72 12.27
C THR A 364 13.62 -6.62 12.13
N LEU A 365 12.98 -7.68 11.65
CA LEU A 365 11.53 -7.74 11.53
C LEU A 365 10.80 -7.74 12.89
N LYS A 366 11.36 -8.37 13.92
CA LYS A 366 10.82 -8.31 15.30
C LYS A 366 10.94 -6.89 15.87
N VAL A 367 12.07 -6.22 15.68
CA VAL A 367 12.26 -4.82 16.10
C VAL A 367 11.25 -3.93 15.38
N LEU A 368 11.11 -4.10 14.07
CA LEU A 368 10.14 -3.38 13.25
C LEU A 368 8.73 -3.50 13.86
N ASP A 369 8.23 -4.70 14.15
CA ASP A 369 6.88 -4.91 14.71
C ASP A 369 6.70 -4.33 16.14
N ARG A 370 7.79 -4.24 16.93
CA ARG A 370 7.76 -3.71 18.31
C ARG A 370 7.74 -2.19 18.39
N THR A 371 8.10 -1.50 17.31
CA THR A 371 8.09 -0.03 17.28
C THR A 371 6.68 0.55 17.16
N LYS A 372 6.53 1.82 17.54
CA LYS A 372 5.27 2.56 17.35
C LYS A 372 4.98 2.77 15.86
N ASN A 373 3.72 3.09 15.55
CA ASN A 373 3.32 3.45 14.20
C ASN A 373 3.76 4.88 13.87
N ASP A 374 5.06 5.06 13.67
CA ASP A 374 5.69 6.29 13.20
C ASP A 374 6.59 5.93 12.02
N ILE A 375 6.45 6.65 10.91
CA ILE A 375 7.13 6.27 9.66
C ILE A 375 8.66 6.38 9.75
N ILE A 376 9.19 7.38 10.45
CA ILE A 376 10.64 7.56 10.63
C ILE A 376 11.16 6.41 11.50
N LEU A 377 10.44 6.10 12.58
CA LEU A 377 10.81 5.01 13.48
C LEU A 377 10.77 3.64 12.80
N ARG A 378 9.72 3.35 12.02
CA ARG A 378 9.55 2.08 11.29
C ARG A 378 10.62 1.94 10.20
N MET A 379 10.93 3.00 9.47
CA MET A 379 12.02 2.99 8.50
C MET A 379 13.38 2.81 9.19
N ALA A 380 13.62 3.51 10.29
CA ALA A 380 14.84 3.33 11.08
C ALA A 380 14.97 1.90 11.59
N ALA A 381 13.89 1.30 12.12
CA ALA A 381 13.88 -0.08 12.58
C ALA A 381 14.16 -1.09 11.45
N LEU A 382 13.66 -0.86 10.24
CA LEU A 382 13.97 -1.72 9.10
C LEU A 382 15.45 -1.68 8.69
N LEU A 383 16.10 -0.53 8.88
CA LEU A 383 17.46 -0.28 8.38
C LEU A 383 18.56 -0.27 9.46
N HIS A 384 18.21 -0.32 10.76
CA HIS A 384 19.18 -0.05 11.84
C HIS A 384 20.37 -1.00 11.90
N ASP A 385 20.19 -2.21 11.38
CA ASP A 385 21.14 -3.33 11.46
C ASP A 385 21.78 -3.69 10.10
N THR A 386 21.50 -2.93 9.02
CA THR A 386 21.98 -3.30 7.67
C THR A 386 23.51 -3.35 7.58
N GLY A 387 24.19 -2.50 8.37
CA GLY A 387 25.63 -2.42 8.48
C GLY A 387 26.28 -3.60 9.22
N LYS A 388 25.51 -4.48 9.87
CA LYS A 388 26.05 -5.72 10.47
C LYS A 388 26.68 -6.62 9.41
N TYR A 389 26.15 -6.61 8.19
CA TYR A 389 26.71 -7.37 7.08
C TYR A 389 28.16 -6.95 6.78
N ALA A 390 28.43 -5.64 6.64
CA ALA A 390 29.75 -5.12 6.32
C ALA A 390 30.73 -5.15 7.51
N THR A 391 30.22 -5.20 8.75
CA THR A 391 31.03 -5.13 9.99
C THR A 391 31.21 -6.48 10.68
N CYS A 392 30.67 -7.57 10.10
CA CYS A 392 30.78 -8.92 10.63
C CYS A 392 32.25 -9.38 10.68
N LYS A 393 32.77 -9.62 11.89
CA LYS A 393 34.11 -10.20 12.10
C LYS A 393 34.03 -11.42 13.01
N LYS A 394 34.74 -12.50 12.65
CA LYS A 394 34.92 -13.68 13.49
C LYS A 394 36.22 -13.54 14.29
N ASN A 395 36.12 -13.22 15.57
CA ASN A 395 37.27 -13.14 16.48
C ASN A 395 37.21 -14.30 17.47
N GLY A 396 38.09 -15.29 17.32
CA GLY A 396 38.22 -16.41 18.26
C GLY A 396 36.93 -17.23 18.45
N GLY A 397 36.17 -17.46 17.37
CA GLY A 397 34.89 -18.16 17.40
C GLY A 397 33.67 -17.31 17.76
N ARG A 398 33.85 -16.02 18.11
CA ARG A 398 32.75 -15.08 18.39
C ARG A 398 32.53 -14.12 17.23
N ILE A 399 31.27 -13.92 16.84
CA ILE A 399 30.86 -12.96 15.82
C ILE A 399 30.67 -11.57 16.46
N CYS A 400 31.32 -10.55 15.89
CA CYS A 400 31.24 -9.17 16.37
C CYS A 400 30.80 -8.22 15.26
N PHE A 401 30.05 -7.16 15.62
CA PHE A 401 29.53 -6.14 14.71
C PHE A 401 29.89 -4.71 15.15
N TYR A 402 31.16 -4.48 15.46
CA TYR A 402 31.62 -3.18 15.96
C TYR A 402 31.43 -2.08 14.90
N GLY A 403 30.76 -0.98 15.27
CA GLY A 403 30.51 0.16 14.40
C GLY A 403 29.39 -0.04 13.38
N HIS A 404 28.55 -1.09 13.53
CA HIS A 404 27.43 -1.32 12.61
C HIS A 404 26.41 -0.17 12.64
N ASP A 405 26.28 0.57 13.73
CA ASP A 405 25.41 1.74 13.85
C ASP A 405 25.82 2.85 12.86
N ALA A 406 27.12 3.14 12.79
CA ALA A 406 27.66 4.11 11.86
C ALA A 406 27.59 3.64 10.41
N GLU A 407 27.80 2.34 10.16
CA GLU A 407 27.72 1.78 8.81
C GLU A 407 26.27 1.68 8.31
N SER A 408 25.35 1.23 9.16
CA SER A 408 23.90 1.20 8.87
C SER A 408 23.37 2.60 8.59
N ALA A 409 23.87 3.62 9.29
CA ALA A 409 23.51 5.02 9.02
C ALA A 409 23.93 5.46 7.60
N LYS A 410 25.12 5.07 7.13
CA LYS A 410 25.57 5.38 5.76
C LYS A 410 24.74 4.65 4.71
N GLU A 411 24.46 3.38 4.93
CA GLU A 411 23.65 2.57 4.02
C GLU A 411 22.21 3.07 3.96
N ALA A 412 21.63 3.40 5.11
CA ALA A 412 20.30 4.00 5.17
C ALA A 412 20.25 5.32 4.41
N GLU A 413 21.28 6.18 4.51
CA GLU A 413 21.34 7.40 3.71
C GLU A 413 21.33 7.09 2.20
N ALA A 414 22.08 6.07 1.75
CA ALA A 414 22.10 5.65 0.36
C ALA A 414 20.74 5.10 -0.10
N VAL A 415 20.11 4.23 0.69
CA VAL A 415 18.77 3.67 0.43
C VAL A 415 17.73 4.78 0.31
N LEU A 416 17.70 5.71 1.26
CA LEU A 416 16.69 6.76 1.29
C LEU A 416 16.89 7.78 0.15
N LYS A 417 18.14 8.06 -0.25
CA LYS A 417 18.42 8.84 -1.47
C LYS A 417 17.97 8.11 -2.74
N ARG A 418 18.22 6.79 -2.83
CA ARG A 418 17.79 5.95 -3.94
C ARG A 418 16.27 5.94 -4.08
N LEU A 419 15.55 5.87 -2.96
CA LEU A 419 14.08 5.94 -2.88
C LEU A 419 13.51 7.37 -2.91
N LYS A 420 14.35 8.41 -3.12
CA LYS A 420 13.92 9.80 -3.30
C LYS A 420 13.11 10.35 -2.11
N TYR A 421 13.52 10.04 -0.88
CA TYR A 421 12.98 10.70 0.31
C TYR A 421 13.43 12.17 0.41
N SER A 422 12.68 12.98 1.17
CA SER A 422 13.06 14.35 1.45
C SER A 422 14.34 14.41 2.29
N LYS A 423 15.11 15.49 2.15
CA LYS A 423 16.34 15.70 2.92
C LYS A 423 16.10 15.63 4.44
N GLU A 424 14.99 16.22 4.90
CA GLU A 424 14.60 16.19 6.31
C GLU A 424 14.34 14.76 6.80
N PHE A 425 13.59 13.96 6.04
CA PHE A 425 13.31 12.57 6.37
C PHE A 425 14.60 11.75 6.46
N ILE A 426 15.51 11.94 5.49
CA ILE A 426 16.83 11.28 5.47
C ILE A 426 17.61 11.63 6.73
N GLN A 427 17.74 12.93 7.05
CA GLN A 427 18.50 13.39 8.20
C GLN A 427 17.98 12.83 9.52
N LYS A 428 16.67 12.87 9.74
CA LYS A 428 16.04 12.33 10.95
C LYS A 428 16.23 10.82 11.06
N THR A 429 15.94 10.07 9.99
CA THR A 429 16.06 8.60 10.00
C THR A 429 17.51 8.15 10.24
N VAL A 430 18.47 8.79 9.56
CA VAL A 430 19.91 8.51 9.72
C VAL A 430 20.38 8.89 11.13
N SER A 431 19.89 9.98 11.71
CA SER A 431 20.17 10.36 13.11
C SER A 431 19.70 9.29 14.08
N VAL A 432 18.48 8.77 13.90
CA VAL A 432 17.91 7.71 14.74
C VAL A 432 18.77 6.44 14.64
N ILE A 433 19.09 5.98 13.43
CA ILE A 433 19.92 4.78 13.21
C ILE A 433 21.33 4.98 13.79
N LYS A 434 22.00 6.10 13.53
CA LYS A 434 23.36 6.34 14.01
C LYS A 434 23.48 6.33 15.54
N ASN A 435 22.38 6.58 16.24
CA ASN A 435 22.38 6.76 17.69
C ASN A 435 21.63 5.65 18.46
N HIS A 436 21.05 4.66 17.76
CA HIS A 436 20.15 3.66 18.38
C HIS A 436 20.81 2.80 19.47
N MET A 437 22.13 2.61 19.42
CA MET A 437 22.89 1.82 20.40
C MET A 437 23.22 2.60 21.68
N TYR A 438 23.27 3.94 21.63
CA TYR A 438 23.74 4.77 22.75
C TYR A 438 22.92 4.58 24.05
N PRO A 439 21.57 4.52 24.01
CA PRO A 439 20.80 4.27 25.22
C PRO A 439 21.17 2.96 25.93
N LYS A 440 21.57 1.92 25.18
CA LYS A 440 21.98 0.62 25.74
C LYS A 440 23.32 0.68 26.47
N MET A 441 24.15 1.68 26.16
CA MET A 441 25.45 1.92 26.79
C MET A 441 25.32 2.64 28.14
N TYR A 442 24.11 3.01 28.56
CA TYR A 442 23.89 3.65 29.83
C TYR A 442 24.33 2.77 31.01
N SER A 443 25.06 3.39 31.93
CA SER A 443 25.38 2.87 33.26
C SER A 443 25.15 3.95 34.30
N ASP A 444 24.99 3.55 35.56
CA ASP A 444 24.78 4.49 36.66
C ASP A 444 25.97 5.47 36.82
N ASP A 445 27.17 5.09 36.35
CA ASP A 445 28.40 5.89 36.38
C ASP A 445 28.42 7.07 35.40
N TRP A 446 27.45 7.18 34.48
CA TRP A 446 27.37 8.35 33.61
C TRP A 446 27.28 9.62 34.46
N THR A 447 28.07 10.65 34.15
CA THR A 447 27.91 11.97 34.78
C THR A 447 26.67 12.67 34.21
N ASP A 448 26.14 13.67 34.91
CA ASP A 448 25.06 14.51 34.33
C ASP A 448 25.51 15.19 33.04
N GLY A 449 26.80 15.54 32.94
CA GLY A 449 27.43 16.00 31.71
C GLY A 449 27.36 14.98 30.58
N ALA A 450 27.57 13.69 30.87
CA ALA A 450 27.42 12.62 29.88
C ALA A 450 25.96 12.48 29.40
N VAL A 451 24.98 12.56 30.30
CA VAL A 451 23.55 12.53 29.94
C VAL A 451 23.18 13.73 29.05
N ARG A 452 23.66 14.94 29.38
CA ARG A 452 23.42 16.13 28.54
C ARG A 452 24.09 16.04 27.17
N ARG A 453 25.32 15.49 27.10
CA ARG A 453 26.00 15.20 25.82
C ARG A 453 25.20 14.23 24.97
N PHE A 454 24.64 13.18 25.58
CA PHE A 454 23.77 12.23 24.88
C PHE A 454 22.49 12.91 24.35
N VAL A 455 21.79 13.71 25.16
CA VAL A 455 20.59 14.43 24.72
C VAL A 455 20.91 15.38 23.57
N LYS A 456 22.00 16.15 23.66
CA LYS A 456 22.44 17.00 22.55
C LYS A 456 22.73 16.18 21.29
N ARG A 457 23.43 15.05 21.42
CA ARG A 457 23.76 14.18 20.28
C ARG A 457 22.51 13.74 19.53
N CYS A 458 21.42 13.49 20.26
CA CYS A 458 20.13 13.11 19.69
C CYS A 458 19.43 14.24 18.90
N SER A 459 19.91 15.48 18.93
CA SER A 459 19.56 16.58 18.00
C SER A 459 18.06 16.85 17.74
N GLY A 460 17.17 16.48 18.67
CA GLY A 460 15.71 16.60 18.53
C GLY A 460 14.98 15.27 18.31
N GLU A 461 15.69 14.19 17.98
CA GLU A 461 15.14 12.84 17.78
C GLU A 461 15.24 11.95 19.04
N LEU A 462 15.42 12.54 20.23
CA LEU A 462 15.64 11.80 21.48
C LEU A 462 14.57 10.73 21.73
N ASP A 463 13.29 11.09 21.59
CA ASP A 463 12.18 10.16 21.83
C ASP A 463 12.20 8.99 20.82
N LEU A 464 12.54 9.25 19.55
CA LEU A 464 12.67 8.21 18.52
C LEU A 464 13.85 7.29 18.81
N ILE A 465 14.99 7.84 19.26
CA ILE A 465 16.20 7.08 19.61
C ILE A 465 15.96 6.18 20.83
N MET A 466 15.29 6.70 21.87
CA MET A 466 14.91 5.90 23.03
C MET A 466 13.94 4.78 22.65
N GLU A 467 12.99 5.06 21.76
CA GLU A 467 11.98 4.09 21.32
C GLU A 467 12.57 2.97 20.45
N ILE A 468 13.44 3.27 19.48
CA ILE A 468 14.09 2.23 18.68
C ILE A 468 15.00 1.36 19.55
N SER A 469 15.72 1.95 20.51
CA SER A 469 16.59 1.21 21.42
C SER A 469 15.79 0.25 22.32
N ARG A 470 14.61 0.69 22.79
CA ARG A 470 13.65 -0.17 23.51
C ARG A 470 13.18 -1.34 22.65
N ALA A 471 12.78 -1.08 21.41
CA ALA A 471 12.27 -2.12 20.51
C ALA A 471 13.35 -3.16 20.15
N ASP A 472 14.59 -2.69 19.98
CA ASP A 472 15.77 -3.49 19.65
C ASP A 472 16.26 -4.34 20.83
N TYR A 473 15.99 -3.91 22.07
CA TYR A 473 16.38 -4.69 23.26
C TYR A 473 15.61 -6.01 23.40
N GLY A 474 14.28 -6.02 23.18
CA GLY A 474 13.51 -7.25 23.39
C GLY A 474 12.06 -7.03 23.82
N LYS A 475 11.36 -8.14 24.14
CA LYS A 475 10.00 -8.12 24.69
C LYS A 475 9.93 -7.52 26.10
N ASP A 476 11.03 -7.51 26.84
CA ASP A 476 11.12 -6.85 28.15
C ASP A 476 11.26 -5.34 27.96
N SER A 477 10.13 -4.71 27.65
CA SER A 477 9.96 -3.26 27.49
C SER A 477 10.40 -2.39 28.68
N ASN A 478 10.85 -3.03 29.77
CA ASN A 478 11.31 -2.44 31.02
C ASN A 478 12.79 -2.72 31.29
N ASP A 479 13.65 -2.65 30.26
CA ASP A 479 15.08 -2.67 30.53
C ASP A 479 15.43 -1.57 31.54
N VAL A 480 16.02 -1.99 32.66
CA VAL A 480 16.29 -1.13 33.82
C VAL A 480 17.16 0.06 33.43
N LYS A 481 18.07 -0.10 32.46
CA LYS A 481 18.95 0.99 32.01
C LYS A 481 18.15 2.03 31.22
N LEU A 482 17.30 1.61 30.29
CA LEU A 482 16.47 2.53 29.52
C LEU A 482 15.49 3.30 30.42
N VAL A 483 14.88 2.62 31.39
CA VAL A 483 13.97 3.25 32.38
C VAL A 483 14.73 4.25 33.24
N LYS A 484 15.90 3.88 33.78
CA LYS A 484 16.75 4.77 34.57
C LYS A 484 17.25 5.98 33.76
N LEU A 485 17.72 5.78 32.54
CA LEU A 485 18.17 6.85 31.66
C LEU A 485 17.01 7.82 31.37
N LYS A 486 15.83 7.30 31.04
CA LYS A 486 14.64 8.14 30.80
C LYS A 486 14.28 8.97 32.03
N LYS A 487 14.25 8.36 33.22
CA LYS A 487 14.01 9.06 34.48
C LYS A 487 15.05 10.15 34.72
N ARG A 488 16.34 9.84 34.51
CA ARG A 488 17.42 10.82 34.69
C ARG A 488 17.34 12.00 33.71
N ILE A 489 16.89 11.76 32.48
CA ILE A 489 16.63 12.82 31.49
C ILE A 489 15.47 13.74 31.95
N GLU A 490 14.42 13.15 32.54
CA GLU A 490 13.27 13.87 33.09
C GLU A 490 13.66 14.69 34.32
N ASP A 491 14.39 14.09 35.27
CA ASP A 491 14.88 14.75 36.50
C ASP A 491 15.79 15.96 36.19
N LEU A 492 16.64 15.83 35.17
CA LEU A 492 17.50 16.92 34.68
C LEU A 492 16.77 17.93 33.79
N LYS A 493 15.46 17.75 33.55
CA LYS A 493 14.60 18.61 32.70
C LYS A 493 15.17 18.83 31.29
N LEU A 494 15.80 17.81 30.72
CA LEU A 494 16.54 17.93 29.45
C LEU A 494 15.66 17.79 28.21
N LYS A 495 14.42 17.32 28.37
CA LYS A 495 13.53 16.97 27.25
C LYS A 495 13.21 18.16 26.32
N ASN A 496 13.18 19.37 26.87
CA ASN A 496 12.94 20.62 26.13
C ASN A 496 14.19 21.50 26.02
N MET A 497 15.36 21.01 26.44
CA MET A 497 16.59 21.79 26.30
C MET A 497 17.05 21.73 24.85
N LEU A 498 16.87 22.84 24.13
CA LEU A 498 17.55 23.08 22.87
C LEU A 498 19.04 23.20 23.17
N TYR A 499 19.79 22.15 22.84
CA TYR A 499 21.23 22.19 22.83
C TYR A 499 21.75 22.47 21.40
N PRO A 500 22.68 23.41 21.24
CA PRO A 500 23.30 24.20 22.31
C PRO A 500 22.39 25.31 22.85
N LYS A 501 22.48 25.55 24.16
CA LYS A 501 22.02 26.80 24.81
C LYS A 501 22.60 28.03 24.06
N PRO A 502 21.99 29.23 24.16
CA PRO A 502 22.51 30.46 23.54
C PRO A 502 24.02 30.64 23.76
N GLU A 503 24.72 31.19 22.76
CA GLU A 503 26.15 31.44 22.84
C GLU A 503 26.46 32.34 24.04
N LEU A 504 27.35 31.90 24.94
CA LEU A 504 27.82 32.74 26.06
C LEU A 504 28.74 33.87 25.59
N LEU A 505 29.49 33.60 24.52
CA LEU A 505 30.42 34.52 23.88
C LEU A 505 30.31 34.37 22.37
N THR A 506 30.00 35.48 21.70
CA THR A 506 30.04 35.56 20.24
C THR A 506 31.48 35.57 19.74
N GLY A 507 31.67 35.22 18.46
CA GLY A 507 33.00 35.29 17.85
C GLY A 507 33.61 36.70 17.87
N ARG A 508 32.77 37.75 17.78
CA ARG A 508 33.22 39.16 17.85
C ARG A 508 33.71 39.52 19.24
N GLU A 509 32.99 39.13 20.28
CA GLU A 509 33.42 39.34 21.67
C GLU A 509 34.73 38.62 21.96
N MET A 510 34.90 37.38 21.49
CA MET A 510 36.17 36.68 21.64
C MET A 510 37.33 37.42 20.95
N MET A 511 37.15 37.91 19.72
CA MET A 511 38.21 38.66 19.02
C MET A 511 38.61 39.92 19.76
N SER A 512 37.62 40.65 20.30
CA SER A 512 37.84 41.86 21.08
C SER A 512 38.55 41.59 22.41
N ILE A 513 38.10 40.59 23.18
CA ILE A 513 38.63 40.29 24.52
C ILE A 513 40.06 39.74 24.46
N PHE A 514 40.36 38.91 23.45
CA PHE A 514 41.66 38.23 23.33
C PHE A 514 42.63 38.96 22.38
N ASN A 515 42.22 40.11 21.83
CA ASN A 515 42.97 40.90 20.85
C ASN A 515 43.58 40.03 19.73
N ARG A 516 42.74 39.16 19.14
CA ARG A 516 43.15 38.17 18.13
C ARG A 516 42.21 38.20 16.94
N LEU A 517 42.79 38.11 15.74
CA LEU A 517 42.03 38.00 14.49
C LEU A 517 41.25 36.68 14.42
N SER A 518 40.24 36.66 13.55
CA SER A 518 39.42 35.47 13.29
C SER A 518 40.27 34.27 12.87
N GLY A 519 39.95 33.07 13.37
CA GLY A 519 40.65 31.85 12.96
C GLY A 519 40.10 30.58 13.59
N LYS A 520 40.78 29.44 13.33
CA LYS A 520 40.41 28.11 13.84
C LYS A 520 40.30 28.05 15.37
N TRP A 521 40.97 28.95 16.08
CA TRP A 521 40.94 29.04 17.54
C TRP A 521 39.55 29.40 18.10
N ILE A 522 38.75 30.20 17.38
CA ILE A 522 37.39 30.57 17.82
C ILE A 522 36.51 29.31 17.90
N ARG A 523 36.60 28.44 16.89
CA ARG A 523 35.88 27.17 16.89
C ARG A 523 36.32 26.26 18.04
N LYS A 524 37.64 26.19 18.31
CA LYS A 524 38.18 25.44 19.46
C LYS A 524 37.67 26.00 20.79
N ALA A 525 37.72 27.33 20.97
CA ALA A 525 37.23 28.02 22.16
C ALA A 525 35.72 27.77 22.38
N LYS A 526 34.90 27.96 21.34
CA LYS A 526 33.46 27.66 21.37
C LYS A 526 33.19 26.20 21.74
N SER A 527 33.93 25.26 21.15
CA SER A 527 33.82 23.83 21.48
C SER A 527 34.21 23.54 22.94
N LYS A 528 35.22 24.24 23.48
CA LYS A 528 35.67 24.06 24.87
C LYS A 528 34.66 24.61 25.87
N ILE A 529 34.14 25.82 25.62
CA ILE A 529 33.05 26.40 26.43
C ILE A 529 31.86 25.44 26.43
N GLU A 530 31.50 24.92 25.26
CA GLU A 530 30.38 24.01 25.12
C GLU A 530 30.57 22.70 25.89
N GLU A 531 31.77 22.12 25.84
CA GLU A 531 32.12 20.94 26.65
C GLU A 531 31.92 21.21 28.15
N MET A 532 32.41 22.36 28.63
CA MET A 532 32.29 22.76 30.04
C MET A 532 30.84 23.02 30.44
N ARG A 533 30.00 23.53 29.53
CA ARG A 533 28.56 23.74 29.79
C ARG A 533 27.78 22.44 29.99
N PHE A 534 28.30 21.29 29.56
CA PHE A 534 27.71 20.01 29.92
C PHE A 534 27.98 19.65 31.38
N GLU A 535 29.19 19.91 31.87
CA GLU A 535 29.54 19.62 33.27
C GLU A 535 28.93 20.66 34.22
N ASN A 536 29.08 21.96 33.91
CA ASN A 536 28.47 23.07 34.65
C ASN A 536 27.53 23.90 33.74
N PRO A 537 26.21 23.61 33.75
CA PRO A 537 25.24 24.35 32.93
C PRO A 537 25.08 25.83 33.31
N GLY A 538 25.51 26.23 34.51
CA GLY A 538 25.39 27.58 35.06
C GLY A 538 26.63 28.45 34.83
N ILE A 539 27.60 28.00 34.04
CA ILE A 539 28.85 28.72 33.82
C ILE A 539 28.61 30.15 33.30
N THR A 540 29.28 31.12 33.91
CA THR A 540 29.16 32.54 33.58
C THR A 540 30.02 32.92 32.38
N LYS A 541 29.82 34.14 31.87
CA LYS A 541 30.63 34.68 30.78
C LYS A 541 32.08 34.88 31.21
N GLU A 542 32.29 35.33 32.45
CA GLU A 542 33.58 35.57 33.07
C GLU A 542 34.37 34.27 33.22
N GLU A 543 33.72 33.22 33.73
CA GLU A 543 34.31 31.88 33.83
C GLU A 543 34.69 31.31 32.46
N ALA A 544 33.83 31.52 31.45
CA ALA A 544 34.13 31.12 30.07
C ALA A 544 35.34 31.85 29.48
N ILE A 545 35.53 33.13 29.80
CA ILE A 545 36.72 33.91 29.38
C ILE A 545 37.98 33.32 30.03
N GLU A 546 37.95 33.03 31.33
CA GLU A 546 39.12 32.52 32.04
C GLU A 546 39.57 31.14 31.50
N ILE A 547 38.61 30.26 31.20
CA ILE A 547 38.90 28.96 30.57
C ILE A 547 39.60 29.13 29.22
N ILE A 548 39.17 30.11 28.41
CA ILE A 548 39.82 30.38 27.13
C ILE A 548 41.25 30.92 27.35
N ARG A 549 41.47 31.77 28.38
CA ARG A 549 42.82 32.24 28.74
C ARG A 549 43.73 31.07 29.10
N GLU A 550 43.27 30.15 29.93
CA GLU A 550 44.03 28.94 30.29
C GLU A 550 44.32 28.04 29.09
N MET A 551 43.36 27.90 28.17
CA MET A 551 43.54 27.14 26.92
C MET A 551 44.67 27.69 26.04
N PHE A 552 44.99 28.99 26.14
CA PHE A 552 46.09 29.62 25.42
C PHE A 552 47.39 29.75 26.21
N ARG A 553 47.37 29.45 27.51
CA ARG A 553 48.58 29.36 28.35
C ARG A 553 49.28 28.00 28.22
N LYS A 554 48.53 26.95 27.86
CA LYS A 554 49.04 25.64 27.44
C LYS A 554 49.28 25.62 25.94
#